data_AF-A0AAV8VC61-F1
#
_entry.id   AF-A0AAV8VC61-F1
#
_cell.length_a   1.000
_cell.length_b   1.000
_cell.length_c   1.000
_cell.angle_alpha   90.00
_cell.angle_beta   90.00
_cell.angle_gamma   90.00
#
_symmetry.space_group_name_H-M   'P 1'
#
loop_
_entity.id
_entity.type
_entity.pdbx_description
1 polymer ?
#
loop_
_entity_poly.entity_id
_entity_poly.type
_entity_poly.pdbx_seq_one_letter_code
_entity_poly.pdbx_strand_id
1 'polypeptide(L)'
;METPQTLSDFPSGALRSNCKIIDGKAVSQDILKNLRIEIEEWVKKSGRAPCLVAILVGEDPASEKYVENKMIAAKNVGTPTLKYYMYELEIQAKRYAL
;
A
#
# COMPACT_ATOMS: atom_id res chain seq x y z
N MET A 1 -16.46 -8.15 -53.43
CA MET A 1 -16.24 -6.94 -52.61
C MET A 1 -17.15 -7.09 -51.40
N GLU A 2 -16.68 -7.78 -50.36
CA GLU A 2 -17.47 -7.97 -49.14
C GLU A 2 -17.43 -6.69 -48.32
N THR A 3 -18.61 -6.23 -47.90
CA THR A 3 -18.79 -5.02 -47.10
C THR A 3 -18.14 -5.16 -45.72
N PRO A 4 -17.51 -4.12 -45.15
CA PRO A 4 -16.92 -4.20 -43.82
C PRO A 4 -18.01 -4.42 -42.77
N GLN A 5 -17.79 -5.36 -41.86
CA GLN A 5 -18.68 -5.62 -40.72
C GLN A 5 -18.82 -4.33 -39.88
N THR A 6 -20.03 -3.81 -39.78
CA THR A 6 -20.34 -2.63 -38.97
C THR A 6 -20.42 -3.02 -37.49
N LEU A 7 -19.95 -2.13 -36.61
CA LEU A 7 -19.91 -2.28 -35.14
C LEU A 7 -21.27 -2.57 -34.46
N SER A 8 -22.37 -2.64 -35.22
CA SER A 8 -23.73 -2.98 -34.78
C SER A 8 -23.95 -4.48 -34.52
N ASP A 9 -23.07 -5.34 -35.04
CA ASP A 9 -23.32 -6.80 -35.05
C ASP A 9 -22.76 -7.52 -33.82
N PHE A 10 -22.14 -6.78 -32.90
CA PHE A 10 -21.68 -7.34 -31.63
C PHE A 10 -22.86 -7.43 -30.66
N PRO A 11 -23.31 -8.64 -30.27
CA PRO A 11 -24.37 -8.78 -29.27
C PRO A 11 -23.88 -8.17 -27.96
N SER A 12 -24.47 -7.04 -27.57
CA SER A 12 -24.18 -6.26 -26.37
C SER A 12 -24.43 -7.00 -25.03
N GLY A 13 -24.46 -8.33 -25.02
CA GLY A 13 -24.82 -9.14 -23.86
C GLY A 13 -24.12 -10.49 -23.68
N ALA A 14 -23.20 -10.90 -24.57
CA ALA A 14 -22.62 -12.24 -24.52
C ALA A 14 -21.15 -12.24 -24.08
N LEU A 15 -20.95 -12.06 -22.77
CA LEU A 15 -19.90 -12.67 -21.91
C LEU A 15 -19.89 -11.91 -20.57
N ARG A 16 -20.86 -12.18 -19.70
CA ARG A 16 -20.62 -11.98 -18.26
C ARG A 16 -19.73 -13.12 -17.82
N SER A 17 -18.44 -13.01 -18.10
CA SER A 17 -17.41 -13.79 -17.44
C SER A 17 -17.69 -13.66 -15.95
N ASN A 18 -18.02 -14.75 -15.26
CA ASN A 18 -18.21 -14.76 -13.81
C ASN A 18 -16.86 -14.46 -13.15
N CYS A 19 -16.48 -13.18 -13.15
CA CYS A 19 -15.25 -12.71 -12.57
C CYS A 19 -15.48 -12.61 -11.06
N LYS A 20 -14.85 -13.51 -10.32
CA LYS A 20 -14.83 -13.45 -8.86
C LYS A 20 -13.97 -12.26 -8.44
N ILE A 21 -14.60 -11.24 -7.87
CA ILE A 21 -13.87 -10.12 -7.26
C ILE A 21 -13.05 -10.67 -6.10
N ILE A 22 -11.73 -10.41 -6.12
CA ILE A 22 -10.85 -10.74 -5.00
C ILE A 22 -11.00 -9.63 -3.95
N ASP A 23 -11.45 -10.00 -2.75
CA ASP A 23 -11.55 -9.07 -1.64
C ASP A 23 -10.19 -8.89 -0.96
N GLY A 24 -9.42 -7.93 -1.46
CA GLY A 24 -8.12 -7.58 -0.87
C GLY A 24 -8.22 -7.00 0.55
N LYS A 25 -9.40 -6.50 0.97
CA LYS A 25 -9.58 -5.98 2.33
C LYS A 25 -9.62 -7.13 3.33
N ALA A 26 -10.41 -8.17 3.03
CA ALA A 26 -10.47 -9.37 3.86
C ALA A 26 -9.08 -10.00 4.01
N VAL A 27 -8.37 -10.20 2.89
CA VAL A 27 -7.01 -10.77 2.90
C VAL A 27 -6.04 -9.91 3.72
N SER A 28 -6.09 -8.58 3.56
CA SER A 28 -5.25 -7.65 4.33
C SER A 28 -5.52 -7.72 5.83
N GLN A 29 -6.78 -7.83 6.25
CA GLN A 29 -7.15 -7.96 7.65
C GLN A 29 -6.58 -9.24 8.28
N ASP A 30 -6.68 -10.37 7.57
CA ASP A 30 -6.13 -11.64 8.03
C ASP A 30 -4.61 -11.59 8.19
N ILE A 31 -3.92 -10.98 7.21
CA ILE A 31 -2.46 -10.79 7.27
C ILE A 31 -2.08 -9.93 8.48
N LEU A 32 -2.73 -8.79 8.69
CA LEU A 32 -2.42 -7.88 9.80
C LEU A 32 -2.67 -8.54 11.16
N LYS A 33 -3.72 -9.38 11.27
CA LYS A 33 -4.01 -10.13 12.49
C LYS A 33 -2.90 -11.11 12.83
N ASN A 34 -2.41 -11.86 11.85
CA ASN A 34 -1.31 -12.82 12.05
C ASN A 34 0.00 -12.10 12.36
N LEU A 35 0.30 -11.02 11.63
CA LEU A 35 1.50 -10.21 11.82
C LEU A 35 1.60 -9.65 13.23
N ARG A 36 0.47 -9.24 13.83
CA ARG A 36 0.44 -8.79 15.22
C ARG A 36 0.91 -9.88 16.19
N ILE A 37 0.45 -11.12 16.01
CA ILE A 37 0.85 -12.25 16.85
C ILE A 37 2.36 -12.50 16.71
N GLU A 38 2.86 -12.49 15.47
CA GLU A 38 4.29 -12.66 15.20
C GLU A 38 5.14 -11.55 15.84
N ILE A 39 4.68 -10.29 15.79
CA ILE A 39 5.37 -9.16 16.44
C ILE A 39 5.35 -9.32 17.96
N GLU A 40 4.23 -9.74 18.55
CA GLU A 40 4.16 -10.00 19.98
C GLU A 40 5.16 -11.10 20.41
N GLU A 41 5.30 -12.17 19.63
CA GLU A 41 6.32 -13.20 19.87
C GLU A 41 7.75 -12.67 19.66
N TRP A 42 7.97 -11.86 18.62
CA TRP A 42 9.26 -11.24 18.35
C TRP A 42 9.71 -10.36 19.52
N VAL A 43 8.80 -9.54 20.05
CA VAL A 43 9.10 -8.64 21.18
C VAL A 43 9.43 -9.46 22.42
N LYS A 44 8.71 -10.55 22.69
CA LYS A 44 9.03 -11.47 23.80
C LYS A 44 10.43 -12.06 23.69
N LYS A 45 10.90 -12.35 22.47
CA LYS A 45 12.22 -12.96 22.22
C LYS A 45 13.37 -11.94 22.19
N SER A 46 13.16 -10.79 21.56
CA SER A 46 14.21 -9.79 21.28
C SER A 46 14.23 -8.61 22.25
N GLY A 47 13.16 -8.42 23.04
CA GLY A 47 12.98 -7.28 23.94
C GLY A 47 12.62 -5.96 23.25
N ARG A 48 12.49 -5.93 21.91
CA ARG A 48 12.21 -4.68 21.18
C ARG A 48 11.32 -4.91 19.95
N ALA A 49 10.34 -4.03 19.77
CA ALA A 49 9.49 -4.02 18.58
C ALA A 49 10.23 -3.49 17.33
N PRO A 50 9.90 -4.00 16.13
CA PRO A 50 10.31 -3.37 14.88
C PRO A 50 9.75 -1.93 14.80
N CYS A 51 10.34 -1.08 13.94
CA CYS A 51 9.90 0.30 13.75
C CYS A 51 9.73 0.60 12.26
N LEU A 52 8.62 1.25 11.88
CA LEU A 52 8.40 1.75 10.53
C LEU A 52 8.76 3.24 10.45
N VAL A 53 9.72 3.59 9.60
CA VAL A 53 10.04 4.99 9.29
C VAL A 53 9.60 5.29 7.86
N ALA A 54 8.76 6.31 7.70
CA ALA A 54 8.31 6.80 6.40
C ALA A 54 8.87 8.19 6.14
N ILE A 55 9.53 8.38 5.00
CA ILE A 55 10.02 9.67 4.52
C ILE A 55 9.11 10.08 3.36
N LEU A 56 8.36 11.15 3.54
CA LEU A 56 7.53 11.76 2.51
C LEU A 56 8.30 12.90 1.86
N VAL A 57 8.43 12.86 0.54
CA VAL A 57 9.16 13.85 -0.24
C VAL A 57 8.16 14.69 -1.05
N GLY A 58 8.21 16.00 -0.88
CA GLY A 58 7.26 16.92 -1.52
C GLY A 58 5.86 16.87 -0.90
N GLU A 59 4.87 17.33 -1.67
CA GLU A 59 3.51 17.66 -1.18
C GLU A 59 2.38 16.91 -1.91
N ASP A 60 2.68 15.76 -2.54
CA ASP A 60 1.66 14.99 -3.24
C ASP A 60 0.58 14.44 -2.28
N PRO A 61 -0.70 14.85 -2.41
CA PRO A 61 -1.76 14.44 -1.48
C PRO A 61 -2.02 12.93 -1.48
N ALA A 62 -1.83 12.26 -2.63
CA ALA A 62 -2.03 10.81 -2.73
C ALA A 62 -0.95 10.06 -1.94
N SER A 63 0.31 10.50 -2.06
CA SER A 63 1.44 9.97 -1.29
C SER A 63 1.27 10.20 0.20
N GLU A 64 0.78 11.37 0.61
CA GLU A 64 0.48 11.64 2.02
C GLU A 64 -0.54 10.64 2.58
N LYS A 65 -1.66 10.42 1.87
CA LYS A 65 -2.69 9.48 2.31
C LYS A 65 -2.19 8.05 2.34
N TYR A 66 -1.38 7.66 1.36
CA TYR A 66 -0.80 6.33 1.31
C TYR A 66 0.17 6.08 2.48
N VAL A 67 1.03 7.06 2.79
CA VAL A 67 1.91 6.99 3.97
C VAL A 67 1.08 6.92 5.24
N GLU A 68 0.06 7.76 5.40
CA GLU A 68 -0.83 7.72 6.58
C GLU A 68 -1.43 6.32 6.79
N ASN A 69 -1.97 5.71 5.74
CA ASN A 69 -2.54 4.37 5.81
C ASN A 69 -1.50 3.31 6.22
N LYS A 70 -0.25 3.41 5.75
CA LYS A 70 0.85 2.54 6.21
C LYS A 70 1.16 2.72 7.68
N MET A 71 1.18 3.97 8.16
CA MET A 71 1.44 4.27 9.57
C MET A 71 0.31 3.73 10.47
N ILE A 72 -0.95 3.85 10.04
CA ILE A 72 -2.09 3.28 10.76
C ILE A 72 -1.98 1.76 10.82
N ALA A 73 -1.69 1.10 9.69
CA ALA A 73 -1.52 -0.35 9.66
C ALA A 73 -0.39 -0.83 10.59
N ALA A 74 0.76 -0.15 10.57
CA ALA A 74 1.89 -0.47 11.45
C ALA A 74 1.56 -0.27 12.94
N LYS A 75 0.82 0.80 13.29
CA LYS A 75 0.35 1.00 14.67
C LYS A 75 -0.61 -0.11 15.11
N ASN A 76 -1.52 -0.53 14.24
CA ASN A 76 -2.51 -1.58 14.54
C ASN A 76 -1.86 -2.94 14.86
N VAL A 77 -0.68 -3.20 14.32
CA VAL A 77 0.10 -4.42 14.58
C VAL A 77 1.13 -4.25 15.72
N GLY A 78 1.12 -3.11 16.41
CA GLY A 78 1.98 -2.86 17.58
C GLY A 78 3.38 -2.36 17.27
N THR A 79 3.61 -1.86 16.05
CA THR A 79 4.91 -1.33 15.61
C THR A 79 4.95 0.19 15.77
N PRO A 80 5.92 0.77 16.50
CA PRO A 80 6.20 2.20 16.51
C PRO A 80 6.44 2.76 15.11
N THR A 81 6.04 4.01 14.89
CA THR A 81 6.12 4.65 13.58
C THR A 81 6.70 6.06 13.66
N LEU A 82 7.59 6.43 12.74
CA LEU A 82 8.11 7.79 12.57
C LEU A 82 7.86 8.31 11.15
N LYS A 83 7.33 9.53 11.03
CA LYS A 83 7.10 10.19 9.73
C LYS A 83 8.04 11.39 9.63
N TYR A 84 8.77 11.49 8.52
CA TYR A 84 9.56 12.67 8.18
C TYR A 84 9.03 13.28 6.88
N TYR A 85 8.97 14.60 6.85
CA TYR A 85 8.75 15.36 5.62
C TYR A 85 10.09 15.89 5.15
N MET A 86 10.35 15.78 3.86
CA MET A 86 11.54 16.32 3.21
C MET A 86 11.12 17.03 1.94
N TYR A 87 11.83 18.10 1.62
CA TYR A 87 11.72 18.73 0.30
C TYR A 87 12.81 18.20 -0.63
N GLU A 88 12.54 18.16 -1.94
CA GLU A 88 13.47 17.67 -2.96
C GLU A 88 14.88 18.29 -2.83
N LEU A 89 14.93 19.59 -2.53
CA LEU A 89 16.17 20.35 -2.33
C LEU A 89 16.98 19.87 -1.11
N GLU A 90 16.31 19.43 -0.04
CA GLU A 90 16.96 18.92 1.17
C GLU A 90 17.60 17.55 0.95
N ILE A 91 17.03 16.73 0.06
CA ILE A 91 17.59 15.42 -0.31
C ILE A 91 18.87 15.59 -1.10
N GLN A 92 18.88 16.52 -2.06
CA GLN A 92 20.08 16.81 -2.85
C GLN A 92 21.21 17.29 -1.92
N ALA A 93 20.93 18.25 -1.03
CA ALA A 93 21.93 18.77 -0.09
C ALA A 93 22.54 17.68 0.82
N LYS A 94 21.72 16.75 1.33
CA LYS A 94 22.20 15.63 2.17
C LYS A 94 22.99 14.58 1.38
N ARG A 95 22.70 14.39 0.09
CA ARG A 95 23.42 13.45 -0.77
C ARG A 95 24.85 13.91 -1.09
N TYR A 96 25.09 15.21 -1.15
CA TYR A 96 26.42 15.80 -1.38
C TYR A 96 27.19 16.11 -0.09
N ALA A 97 26.62 15.84 1.09
CA ALA A 97 27.26 16.05 2.39
C ALA A 97 27.92 14.77 2.95
N LEU A 98 28.06 13.71 2.14
CA LEU A 98 28.80 12.47 2.40
C LEU A 98 30.03 12.41 1.51
#